data_AF-A0A9E2AV63-F1
#
_entry.id   AF-A0A9E2AV63-F1
#
_cell.length_a   1.000
_cell.length_b   1.000
_cell.length_c   1.000
_cell.angle_alpha   90.00
_cell.angle_beta   90.00
_cell.angle_gamma   90.00
#
_symmetry.space_group_name_H-M   'P 1'
#
loop_
_entity.id
_entity.type
_entity.pdbx_description
1 polymer ?
#
loop_
_entity_poly.entity_id
_entity_poly.type
_entity_poly.pdbx_seq_one_letter_code
_entity_poly.pdbx_strand_id
1 'polypeptide(L)'
;GGISPNVVAPESKAVVDVRVQNKEDGEFITEQIYGLQPTISDVEIKVEGGIGRPPMERTARNQKLWHLAKAKGLLLGLDLQEATAGGGSDGNTTSAFTATLDGLGTTGDGAHALHEFIFLDQLPERTALLTLLLLSDSLDY
;
A
#
# COMPACT_ATOMS: atom_id res chain seq x y z
N GLY A 1 16.63 -22.28 9.74
CA GLY A 1 17.79 -23.10 9.34
C GLY A 1 17.70 -24.48 9.99
N GLY A 2 18.63 -25.37 9.67
CA GLY A 2 18.73 -26.72 10.24
C GLY A 2 19.29 -27.75 9.24
N ILE A 3 20.21 -28.60 9.70
CA ILE A 3 20.75 -29.72 8.90
C ILE A 3 20.30 -31.07 9.47
N SER A 4 20.43 -31.26 10.79
CA SER A 4 20.05 -32.48 11.51
C SER A 4 19.74 -32.15 12.99
N PRO A 5 18.86 -32.91 13.69
CA PRO A 5 18.49 -32.63 15.08
C PRO A 5 19.64 -32.55 16.08
N ASN A 6 20.77 -33.21 15.79
CA ASN A 6 21.92 -33.30 16.68
C ASN A 6 23.13 -32.46 16.21
N VAL A 7 22.94 -31.53 15.26
CA VAL A 7 24.01 -30.70 14.69
C VAL A 7 23.61 -29.23 14.77
N VAL A 8 24.50 -28.39 15.29
CA VAL A 8 24.33 -26.93 15.27
C VAL A 8 24.29 -26.45 13.83
N ALA A 9 23.23 -25.74 13.43
CA ALA A 9 23.07 -25.29 12.06
C ALA A 9 24.12 -24.20 11.72
N PRO A 10 24.82 -24.30 10.58
CA PRO A 10 25.80 -23.30 10.16
C PRO A 10 25.16 -22.04 9.58
N GLU A 11 23.91 -22.11 9.11
CA GLU A 11 23.18 -20.95 8.59
C GLU A 11 21.69 -20.97 8.98
N SER A 12 21.10 -19.79 9.02
CA SER A 12 19.66 -19.61 9.05
C SER A 12 19.28 -18.36 8.27
N LYS A 13 18.12 -18.39 7.62
CA LYS A 13 17.55 -17.27 6.89
C LYS A 13 16.16 -16.95 7.44
N ALA A 14 15.85 -15.66 7.51
CA ALA A 14 14.52 -15.16 7.75
C ALA A 14 14.14 -14.18 6.63
N VAL A 15 12.85 -14.07 6.34
CA VAL A 15 12.29 -13.04 5.46
C VAL A 15 11.34 -12.22 6.30
N VAL A 16 11.47 -10.90 6.24
CA VAL A 16 10.64 -9.96 7.00
C VAL A 16 9.90 -9.08 5.99
N ASP A 17 8.59 -8.98 6.14
CA ASP A 17 7.75 -8.03 5.41
C ASP A 17 7.54 -6.80 6.30
N VAL A 18 7.92 -5.62 5.81
CA VAL A 18 7.81 -4.37 6.57
C VAL A 18 6.86 -3.44 5.83
N ARG A 19 5.87 -2.92 6.56
CA ARG A 19 4.89 -1.96 6.06
C ARG A 19 4.81 -0.78 7.01
N VAL A 20 4.84 0.42 6.44
CA VAL A 20 4.85 1.68 7.19
C VAL A 20 3.80 2.62 6.62
N GLN A 21 3.33 3.56 7.44
CA GLN A 21 2.32 4.54 7.01
C GLN A 21 2.93 5.82 6.45
N ASN A 22 4.18 6.11 6.81
CA ASN A 22 4.89 7.31 6.41
C ASN A 22 6.37 7.00 6.15
N LYS A 23 7.03 7.94 5.46
CA LYS A 23 8.42 7.79 5.01
C LYS A 23 9.40 7.74 6.18
N GLU A 24 9.15 8.52 7.23
CA GLU A 24 10.00 8.61 8.42
C GLU A 24 10.09 7.27 9.15
N ASP A 25 8.95 6.60 9.39
CA ASP A 25 8.89 5.26 9.97
C ASP A 25 9.64 4.24 9.10
N GLY A 26 9.57 4.40 7.77
CA GLY A 26 10.29 3.56 6.82
C GLY A 26 11.79 3.71 6.89
N GLU A 27 12.28 4.94 7.03
CA GLU A 27 13.70 5.26 7.23
C GLU A 27 14.17 4.73 8.58
N PHE A 28 13.41 4.98 9.65
CA PHE A 28 13.71 4.52 11.00
C PHE A 28 13.85 3.01 11.07
N ILE A 29 12.85 2.25 10.61
CA ILE A 29 12.88 0.79 10.70
C ILE A 29 13.97 0.19 9.81
N THR A 30 14.26 0.82 8.67
CA THR A 30 15.38 0.42 7.80
C THR A 30 16.70 0.56 8.57
N GLU A 31 16.94 1.71 9.21
CA GLU A 31 18.15 1.91 10.03
C GLU A 31 18.25 0.88 11.16
N GLN A 32 17.15 0.58 11.86
CA GLN A 32 17.15 -0.42 12.94
C GLN A 32 17.47 -1.83 12.43
N ILE A 33 16.92 -2.23 11.28
CA ILE A 33 17.15 -3.56 10.70
C ILE A 33 18.60 -3.69 10.20
N TYR A 34 19.11 -2.68 9.49
CA TYR A 34 20.50 -2.68 9.02
C TYR A 34 21.52 -2.53 10.15
N GLY A 35 21.12 -1.93 11.28
CA GLY A 35 21.94 -1.79 12.47
C GLY A 35 22.06 -3.04 13.34
N LEU A 36 21.31 -4.12 13.04
CA LEU A 36 21.32 -5.34 13.84
C LEU A 36 22.74 -5.92 14.00
N GLN A 37 23.10 -6.25 15.24
CA GLN A 37 24.37 -6.87 15.58
C GLN A 37 24.12 -8.27 16.17
N PRO A 38 25.00 -9.25 15.87
CA PRO A 38 24.93 -10.57 16.50
C PRO A 38 25.14 -10.45 18.02
N THR A 39 24.32 -11.14 18.81
CA THR A 39 24.43 -11.16 20.27
C THR A 39 25.38 -12.26 20.80
N ILE A 40 25.91 -13.10 19.91
CA ILE A 40 26.79 -14.24 20.22
C ILE A 40 28.07 -14.07 19.39
N SER A 41 29.22 -14.45 19.96
CA SER A 41 30.49 -14.47 19.24
C SER A 41 30.45 -15.44 18.05
N ASP A 42 31.26 -15.17 17.03
CA ASP A 42 31.44 -16.02 15.84
C ASP A 42 30.19 -16.19 14.95
N VAL A 43 29.21 -15.28 15.06
CA VAL A 43 28.04 -15.20 14.19
C VAL A 43 28.12 -13.93 13.33
N GLU A 44 27.81 -14.05 12.05
CA GLU A 44 27.65 -12.92 11.13
C GLU A 44 26.17 -12.73 10.76
N ILE A 45 25.71 -11.48 10.72
CA ILE A 45 24.39 -11.13 10.19
C ILE A 45 24.59 -10.40 8.87
N LYS A 46 23.99 -10.95 7.81
CA LYS A 46 23.90 -10.29 6.50
C LYS A 46 22.47 -9.89 6.22
N VAL A 47 22.24 -8.59 6.03
CA VAL A 47 20.94 -8.01 5.69
C VAL A 47 20.94 -7.56 4.24
N GLU A 48 19.93 -7.96 3.48
CA GLU A 48 19.68 -7.55 2.10
C GLU A 48 18.22 -7.15 1.93
N GLY A 49 17.94 -6.26 0.98
CA GLY A 49 16.57 -5.81 0.66
C GLY A 49 16.35 -4.34 0.96
N GLY A 50 15.11 -3.98 1.28
CA GLY A 50 14.72 -2.61 1.58
C GLY A 50 13.25 -2.36 1.24
N ILE A 51 12.77 -1.15 1.55
CA ILE A 51 11.41 -0.74 1.21
C ILE A 51 11.33 -0.50 -0.30
N GLY A 52 10.76 -1.46 -1.03
CA GLY A 52 10.61 -1.39 -2.49
C GLY A 52 9.39 -0.59 -2.95
N ARG A 53 8.37 -0.43 -2.11
CA ARG A 53 7.16 0.36 -2.40
C ARG A 53 6.96 1.41 -1.31
N PRO A 54 6.95 2.71 -1.65
CA PRO A 54 6.79 3.77 -0.65
C PRO A 54 5.38 3.73 -0.03
N PRO A 55 5.20 4.28 1.18
CA PRO A 55 3.87 4.45 1.75
C PRO A 55 3.04 5.46 0.94
N MET A 56 1.73 5.23 0.88
CA MET A 56 0.80 6.21 0.33
C MET A 56 0.34 7.15 1.45
N GLU A 57 1.11 8.20 1.70
CA GLU A 57 0.82 9.16 2.76
C GLU A 57 -0.45 9.98 2.49
N ARG A 58 -1.08 10.41 3.59
CA ARG A 58 -2.27 11.27 3.58
C ARG A 58 -1.91 12.73 3.29
N THR A 59 -1.30 12.98 2.13
CA THR A 59 -0.84 14.31 1.73
C THR A 59 -2.01 15.29 1.47
N ALA A 60 -1.77 16.59 1.64
CA ALA A 60 -2.79 17.62 1.38
C ALA A 60 -3.36 17.57 -0.05
N ARG A 61 -2.53 17.28 -1.06
CA ARG A 61 -2.97 17.12 -2.46
C ARG A 61 -3.88 15.92 -2.66
N ASN A 62 -3.58 14.78 -2.02
CA ASN A 62 -4.44 13.59 -2.08
C ASN A 62 -5.77 13.87 -1.38
N GLN A 63 -5.74 14.63 -0.27
CA GLN A 63 -6.94 15.01 0.45
C GLN A 63 -7.84 15.97 -0.35
N LYS A 64 -7.27 16.93 -1.08
CA LYS A 64 -8.03 17.76 -2.05
C LYS A 64 -8.76 16.88 -3.07
N LEU A 65 -8.06 15.91 -3.67
CA LEU A 65 -8.63 14.98 -4.65
C LEU A 65 -9.70 14.06 -4.03
N TRP A 66 -9.46 13.57 -2.81
CA TRP A 66 -10.45 12.80 -2.04
C TRP A 66 -11.74 13.58 -1.81
N HIS A 67 -11.66 14.84 -1.37
CA HIS A 67 -12.85 15.65 -1.14
C HIS A 67 -13.64 15.90 -2.43
N LEU A 68 -12.95 16.10 -3.57
CA LEU A 68 -13.60 16.17 -4.87
C LEU A 68 -14.32 14.86 -5.20
N ALA A 69 -13.67 13.71 -5.05
CA ALA A 69 -14.29 12.40 -5.29
C ALA A 69 -15.51 12.17 -4.40
N LYS A 70 -15.41 12.50 -3.10
CA LYS A 70 -16.53 12.40 -2.16
C LYS A 70 -17.70 13.29 -2.59
N ALA A 71 -17.43 14.54 -2.99
CA ALA A 71 -18.47 15.44 -3.48
C ALA A 71 -19.15 14.92 -4.75
N LYS A 72 -18.39 14.34 -5.71
CA LYS A 72 -18.96 13.72 -6.92
C LYS A 72 -19.73 12.44 -6.62
N GLY A 73 -19.24 11.62 -5.69
CA GLY A 73 -19.93 10.42 -5.23
C GLY A 73 -21.32 10.73 -4.64
N LEU A 74 -21.43 11.80 -3.85
CA LEU A 74 -22.72 12.22 -3.28
C LEU A 74 -23.76 12.56 -4.35
N LEU A 75 -23.36 13.11 -5.51
CA LEU A 75 -24.28 13.37 -6.64
C LEU A 75 -24.87 12.08 -7.22
N LEU A 76 -24.18 10.96 -7.04
CA LEU A 76 -24.61 9.62 -7.45
C LEU A 76 -25.31 8.85 -6.31
N GLY A 77 -25.49 9.47 -5.14
CA GLY A 77 -26.01 8.79 -3.95
C GLY A 77 -25.01 7.83 -3.29
N LEU A 78 -23.72 7.92 -3.63
CA LEU A 78 -22.67 7.09 -3.04
C LEU A 78 -22.12 7.73 -1.75
N ASP A 79 -22.05 6.93 -0.69
CA ASP A 79 -21.34 7.28 0.55
C ASP A 79 -19.91 6.73 0.52
N LEU A 80 -19.00 7.50 -0.08
CA LEU A 80 -17.60 7.10 -0.19
C LEU A 80 -16.89 7.22 1.17
N GLN A 81 -16.22 6.14 1.56
CA GLN A 81 -15.41 6.03 2.77
C GLN A 81 -13.92 5.89 2.44
N GLU A 82 -13.07 6.39 3.32
CA GLU A 82 -11.62 6.12 3.24
C GLU A 82 -11.30 4.81 3.94
N ALA A 83 -10.32 4.09 3.40
CA ALA A 83 -9.80 2.88 4.01
C ALA A 83 -8.29 2.84 3.89
N THR A 84 -7.65 2.18 4.85
CA THR A 84 -6.25 1.81 4.75
C THR A 84 -6.16 0.40 4.19
N ALA A 85 -5.53 0.24 3.03
CA ALA A 85 -5.22 -1.08 2.50
C ALA A 85 -3.97 -1.64 3.19
N GLY A 86 -3.97 -2.94 3.46
CA GLY A 86 -2.77 -3.62 3.94
C GLY A 86 -1.70 -3.75 2.84
N GLY A 87 -2.11 -3.88 1.58
CA GLY A 87 -1.20 -3.98 0.42
C GLY A 87 -0.77 -2.63 -0.14
N GLY A 88 -0.11 -2.67 -1.29
CA GLY A 88 0.20 -1.46 -2.06
C GLY A 88 -0.16 -1.62 -3.53
N SER A 89 -0.34 -0.50 -4.21
CA SER A 89 -0.67 -0.38 -5.62
C SER A 89 0.30 0.58 -6.32
N ASP A 90 0.15 0.77 -7.63
CA ASP A 90 0.90 1.79 -8.35
C ASP A 90 0.57 3.22 -7.88
N GLY A 91 -0.57 3.39 -7.19
CA GLY A 91 -0.94 4.61 -6.49
C GLY A 91 0.07 5.02 -5.42
N ASN A 92 0.75 4.07 -4.76
CA ASN A 92 1.85 4.38 -3.84
C ASN A 92 2.97 5.17 -4.54
N THR A 93 3.30 4.77 -5.77
CA THR A 93 4.34 5.42 -6.57
C THR A 93 3.88 6.79 -7.06
N THR A 94 2.70 6.87 -7.68
CA THR A 94 2.21 8.16 -8.23
C THR A 94 1.93 9.17 -7.12
N SER A 95 1.47 8.71 -5.96
CA SER A 95 1.20 9.55 -4.78
C SER A 95 2.44 10.28 -4.28
N ALA A 96 3.66 9.80 -4.54
CA ALA A 96 4.88 10.54 -4.21
C ALA A 96 5.05 11.81 -5.06
N PHE A 97 4.49 11.84 -6.27
CA PHE A 97 4.74 12.88 -7.27
C PHE A 97 3.52 13.76 -7.57
N THR A 98 2.30 13.22 -7.50
CA THR A 98 1.07 13.93 -7.85
C THR A 98 -0.10 13.52 -6.97
N ALA A 99 -1.18 14.31 -6.99
CA ALA A 99 -2.41 13.97 -6.30
C ALA A 99 -2.93 12.62 -6.82
N THR A 100 -3.12 11.66 -5.93
CA THR A 100 -3.49 10.29 -6.28
C THR A 100 -4.63 9.82 -5.39
N LEU A 101 -5.63 9.21 -6.02
CA LEU A 101 -6.61 8.34 -5.38
C LEU A 101 -6.40 6.92 -5.88
N ASP A 102 -6.59 5.97 -4.99
CA ASP A 102 -6.60 4.55 -5.28
C ASP A 102 -7.95 3.93 -4.89
N GLY A 103 -8.24 2.72 -5.36
CA GLY A 103 -9.50 2.02 -5.06
C GLY A 103 -10.71 2.51 -5.87
N LEU A 104 -10.49 3.22 -6.99
CA LEU A 104 -11.54 3.63 -7.92
C LEU A 104 -11.98 2.53 -8.89
N GLY A 105 -11.40 1.33 -8.77
CA GLY A 105 -11.71 0.18 -9.60
C GLY A 105 -13.09 -0.44 -9.31
N THR A 106 -13.29 -1.63 -9.85
CA THR A 106 -14.52 -2.41 -9.68
C THR A 106 -14.71 -2.84 -8.23
N THR A 107 -15.97 -2.90 -7.78
CA THR A 107 -16.31 -3.57 -6.53
C THR A 107 -16.38 -5.07 -6.74
N GLY A 108 -16.05 -5.80 -5.69
CA GLY A 108 -15.90 -7.25 -5.73
C GLY A 108 -15.33 -7.75 -4.42
N ASP A 109 -14.96 -9.03 -4.41
CA ASP A 109 -14.31 -9.67 -3.27
C ASP A 109 -13.36 -10.77 -3.75
N GLY A 110 -12.52 -11.26 -2.84
CA GLY A 110 -11.61 -12.36 -3.09
C GLY A 110 -10.44 -12.00 -4.01
N ALA A 111 -10.02 -10.73 -4.08
CA ALA A 111 -8.85 -10.33 -4.85
C ALA A 111 -7.63 -11.19 -4.47
N HIS A 112 -6.97 -11.78 -5.48
CA HIS A 112 -5.88 -12.76 -5.30
C HIS A 112 -6.28 -14.11 -4.70
N ALA A 113 -7.56 -14.49 -4.76
CA ALA A 113 -8.06 -15.78 -4.28
C ALA A 113 -8.85 -16.53 -5.36
N LEU A 114 -9.04 -17.84 -5.19
CA LEU A 114 -9.81 -18.68 -6.13
C LEU A 114 -11.29 -18.26 -6.26
N HIS A 115 -11.81 -17.52 -5.29
CA HIS A 115 -13.16 -16.99 -5.26
C HIS A 115 -13.19 -15.50 -5.65
N GLU A 116 -12.24 -15.02 -6.44
CA GLU A 116 -12.24 -13.66 -6.95
C GLU A 116 -13.47 -13.40 -7.86
N PHE A 117 -14.21 -12.32 -7.59
CA PHE A 117 -15.32 -11.90 -8.44
C PHE A 117 -15.56 -10.39 -8.35
N ILE A 118 -16.37 -9.86 -9.27
CA ILE A 118 -16.85 -8.47 -9.27
C ILE A 118 -18.37 -8.39 -9.29
N PHE A 119 -18.93 -7.28 -8.79
CA PHE A 119 -20.37 -7.00 -8.85
C PHE A 119 -20.71 -6.24 -10.14
N LEU A 120 -21.27 -6.94 -11.14
CA LEU A 120 -21.56 -6.36 -12.45
C LEU A 120 -22.58 -5.23 -12.41
N ASP A 121 -23.56 -5.32 -11.52
CA ASP A 121 -24.59 -4.32 -11.28
C ASP A 121 -24.05 -3.01 -10.67
N GLN A 122 -22.85 -3.04 -10.09
CA GLN A 122 -22.15 -1.87 -9.54
C GLN A 122 -21.15 -1.23 -10.53
N LEU A 123 -20.92 -1.82 -11.70
CA LEU A 123 -20.05 -1.21 -12.71
C LEU A 123 -20.56 0.15 -13.23
N PRO A 124 -21.88 0.36 -13.45
CA PRO A 124 -22.38 1.64 -13.92
C PRO A 124 -22.08 2.79 -12.95
N GLU A 125 -22.28 2.60 -11.65
CA GLU A 125 -22.00 3.65 -10.64
C GLU A 125 -20.51 4.00 -10.57
N ARG A 126 -19.61 2.99 -10.65
CA ARG A 126 -18.16 3.21 -10.64
C ARG A 126 -17.69 3.95 -11.89
N THR A 127 -18.23 3.58 -13.05
CA THR A 127 -17.95 4.25 -14.31
C THR A 127 -18.44 5.70 -14.31
N ALA A 128 -19.64 5.94 -13.76
CA ALA A 128 -20.18 7.28 -13.60
C ALA A 128 -19.31 8.15 -12.69
N LEU A 129 -18.86 7.61 -11.55
CA LEU A 129 -17.96 8.32 -10.64
C LEU A 129 -16.65 8.71 -11.32
N LEU A 130 -16.01 7.77 -12.02
CA LEU A 130 -14.78 8.04 -12.77
C LEU A 130 -15.01 9.13 -13.84
N THR A 131 -16.14 9.06 -14.55
CA THR A 131 -16.49 10.06 -15.57
C THR A 131 -16.68 11.45 -14.96
N LEU A 132 -17.37 11.56 -13.82
CA LEU A 132 -17.52 12.84 -13.11
C LEU A 132 -16.18 13.42 -12.64
N LEU A 133 -15.24 12.55 -12.22
CA LEU A 133 -13.89 12.97 -11.86
C LEU A 133 -13.11 13.49 -13.07
N LEU A 134 -13.17 12.80 -14.20
CA LEU A 134 -12.49 13.21 -15.44
C LEU A 134 -13.06 14.52 -16.02
N LEU A 135 -14.35 14.79 -15.82
CA LEU A 135 -15.02 16.01 -16.24
C LEU A 135 -14.90 17.16 -15.23
N SER A 136 -14.24 16.95 -14.09
CA SER A 136 -14.03 18.00 -13.10
C SER A 136 -12.93 18.95 -13.54
N ASP A 137 -13.02 20.20 -13.09
CA ASP A 137 -11.93 21.15 -13.24
C ASP A 137 -10.65 20.63 -12.58
N SER A 138 -9.50 21.02 -13.13
CA SER A 138 -8.21 20.70 -12.53
C SER A 138 -8.12 21.28 -11.13
N LEU A 139 -7.56 20.50 -10.20
CA LEU A 139 -7.27 21.00 -8.86
C LEU A 139 -6.14 22.04 -8.92
N ASP A 140 -6.36 23.18 -8.26
CA ASP A 140 -5.29 24.13 -8.03
C ASP A 140 -4.28 23.55 -7.03
N TYR A 141 -3.00 23.59 -7.41
CA TYR A 141 -1.89 23.07 -6.59
C TYR A 141 -1.47 24.07 -5.52
#